data_AF-A0A9D9EN38-F1
#
_entry.id   AF-A0A9D9EN38-F1
#
_cell.length_a   1.000
_cell.length_b   1.000
_cell.length_c   1.000
_cell.angle_alpha   90.00
_cell.angle_beta   90.00
_cell.angle_gamma   90.00
#
_symmetry.space_group_name_H-M   'P 1'
#
loop_
_entity.id
_entity.type
_entity.pdbx_description
1 polymer ?
#
loop_
_entity_poly.entity_id
_entity_poly.type
_entity_poly.pdbx_seq_one_letter_code
_entity_poly.pdbx_strand_id
1 'polypeptide(L)' 'NIIDTAREDGIEIGIEQGIERGVEKVAKELKSMGIPVETIAAASGLSREDVERL' A
#
# COMPACT_ATOMS: atom_id res chain seq x y z
N ASN A 1 -21.98 12.90 18.45
CA ASN A 1 -22.87 11.76 18.16
C ASN A 1 -21.95 10.56 17.92
N ILE A 2 -21.87 9.59 18.84
CA ILE A 2 -20.80 8.57 18.87
C ILE A 2 -20.83 7.65 17.63
N ILE A 3 -22.02 7.40 17.09
CA ILE A 3 -22.23 6.53 15.93
C ILE A 3 -21.64 7.14 14.65
N ASP A 4 -21.71 8.46 14.50
CA ASP A 4 -21.16 9.14 13.34
C ASP A 4 -19.62 9.04 13.34
N THR A 5 -18.98 9.22 14.50
CA THR A 5 -17.53 9.05 14.67
C THR A 5 -17.08 7.62 14.38
N ALA A 6 -17.76 6.62 14.94
CA ALA A 6 -17.40 5.21 14.69
C ALA A 6 -17.51 4.82 13.21
N ARG A 7 -18.47 5.42 12.48
CA ARG A 7 -18.62 5.21 11.04
C ARG A 7 -17.51 5.91 10.25
N GLU A 8 -17.14 7.13 10.64
CA GLU A 8 -16.03 7.88 10.02
C GLU A 8 -14.71 7.14 10.20
N ASP A 9 -14.39 6.70 11.42
CA ASP A 9 -13.17 5.93 11.72
C ASP A 9 -13.12 4.63 10.92
N GLY A 10 -14.25 3.91 10.83
CA GLY A 10 -14.32 2.66 10.06
C GLY A 10 -14.09 2.87 8.55
N ILE A 11 -14.54 3.99 8.00
CA ILE A 11 -14.29 4.36 6.59
C ILE A 11 -12.82 4.71 6.39
N GLU A 12 -12.24 5.51 7.28
CA GLU A 12 -10.82 5.91 7.22
C GLU A 12 -9.90 4.68 7.27
N ILE A 13 -10.09 3.79 8.24
CA ILE A 13 -9.34 2.54 8.37
C ILE A 13 -9.51 1.67 7.11
N GLY A 14 -10.73 1.56 6.58
CA GLY A 14 -11.00 0.77 5.38
C GLY A 14 -10.30 1.32 4.14
N ILE A 15 -10.24 2.65 4.00
CA ILE A 15 -9.53 3.32 2.90
C ILE A 15 -8.02 3.12 3.05
N GLU A 16 -7.47 3.33 4.24
CA GLU A 16 -6.04 3.16 4.51
C GLU A 16 -5.59 1.73 4.20
N GLN A 17 -6.28 0.72 4.72
CA GLN A 17 -6.00 -0.69 4.43
C GLN A 17 -6.14 -1.04 2.94
N GLY A 18 -7.12 -0.43 2.26
CA GLY A 18 -7.34 -0.63 0.82
C GLY A 18 -6.19 -0.08 -0.01
N ILE A 19 -5.70 1.11 0.33
CA ILE A 19 -4.56 1.76 -0.32
C ILE A 19 -3.29 0.93 -0.09
N GLU A 20 -2.98 0.57 1.15
CA GLU A 20 -1.79 -0.21 1.50
C GLU A 20 -1.73 -1.55 0.72
N ARG A 21 -2.82 -2.33 0.77
CA ARG A 21 -2.91 -3.61 0.03
C ARG A 21 -2.82 -3.42 -1.48
N GLY A 22 -3.37 -2.32 -2.01
CA GLY A 22 -3.29 -1.98 -3.42
C GLY A 22 -1.85 -1.69 -3.86
N VAL A 23 -1.13 -0.90 -3.07
CA VAL A 23 0.29 -0.56 -3.30
C VAL A 23 1.15 -1.81 -3.27
N GLU A 24 1.01 -2.66 -2.24
CA GLU A 24 1.76 -3.92 -2.12
C GLU A 24 1.52 -4.86 -3.30
N LYS A 25 0.24 -5.05 -3.69
CA LYS A 25 -0.13 -5.90 -4.83
C LYS A 25 0.56 -5.44 -6.11
N VAL A 26 0.49 -4.14 -6.41
CA VAL A 26 1.11 -3.58 -7.62
C VAL A 26 2.63 -3.71 -7.56
N ALA A 27 3.25 -3.39 -6.42
CA ALA A 27 4.71 -3.49 -6.26
C ALA A 27 5.22 -4.94 -6.42
N LYS A 28 4.47 -5.93 -5.93
CA LYS A 28 4.78 -7.35 -6.11
C LYS A 28 4.72 -7.78 -7.57
N GLU A 29 3.72 -7.35 -8.32
CA GLU A 29 3.64 -7.63 -9.76
C GLU A 29 4.74 -6.93 -10.55
N LEU A 30 5.08 -5.67 -10.23
CA LEU A 30 6.20 -4.98 -10.88
C LEU A 30 7.53 -5.72 -10.64
N LYS A 31 7.73 -6.24 -9.43
CA LYS A 31 8.90 -7.05 -9.10
C LYS A 31 8.91 -8.36 -9.89
N SER A 32 7.76 -9.03 -10.03
CA SER A 32 7.63 -10.27 -10.83
C SER A 32 7.93 -10.02 -12.32
N MET A 33 7.63 -8.82 -12.81
CA MET A 33 7.96 -8.36 -14.16
C MET A 33 9.44 -7.97 -14.35
N GLY A 34 10.26 -8.05 -13.29
CA GLY A 34 11.69 -7.72 -13.35
C GLY A 34 11.99 -6.23 -13.35
N ILE A 35 11.05 -5.38 -12.94
CA ILE A 35 11.29 -3.95 -12.76
C ILE A 35 12.28 -3.76 -11.60
N PRO A 36 13.28 -2.86 -11.73
CA PRO A 36 14.26 -2.62 -10.67
C PRO A 36 13.61 -2.19 -9.35
N VAL A 37 14.14 -2.71 -8.24
CA VAL A 37 13.65 -2.45 -6.88
C VAL A 37 13.63 -0.94 -6.59
N GLU A 38 14.66 -0.21 -7.01
CA GLU A 38 14.77 1.23 -6.82
C GLU A 38 13.65 2.00 -7.54
N THR A 39 13.29 1.56 -8.75
CA THR A 39 12.18 2.14 -9.53
C THR A 39 10.84 1.87 -8.85
N ILE A 40 10.64 0.65 -8.35
CA ILE A 40 9.41 0.28 -7.65
C ILE A 40 9.28 1.11 -6.37
N ALA A 41 10.32 1.17 -5.54
CA ALA A 41 10.34 1.93 -4.29
C ALA A 41 10.03 3.42 -4.51
N ALA A 42 10.65 4.02 -5.53
CA ALA A 42 10.41 5.42 -5.88
C ALA A 42 8.97 5.67 -6.36
N ALA A 43 8.36 4.73 -7.09
CA ALA A 43 7.01 4.88 -7.64
C ALA A 43 5.91 4.54 -6.63
N SER A 44 6.14 3.58 -5.74
CA SER A 44 5.16 3.09 -4.76
C SER A 44 5.20 3.84 -3.43
N GLY A 45 6.28 4.57 -3.16
CA GLY A 45 6.53 5.19 -1.85
C GLY A 45 6.98 4.22 -0.78
N LEU A 46 7.22 2.94 -1.13
CA LEU A 46 7.77 1.93 -0.23
C LEU A 46 9.28 2.11 -0.06
N SER A 47 9.82 1.64 1.07
CA SER A 47 11.27 1.54 1.20
C SER A 47 11.82 0.45 0.27
N ARG A 48 13.10 0.57 -0.09
CA ARG A 48 13.80 -0.50 -0.83
C ARG A 48 13.68 -1.85 -0.11
N GLU A 49 13.84 -1.85 1.21
CA GLU A 49 13.75 -3.06 2.03
C GLU A 49 12.35 -3.68 2.01
N ASP A 50 11.29 -2.87 2.02
CA ASP A 50 9.92 -3.36 1.87
C ASP A 50 9.73 -4.05 0.52
N VAL A 51 10.17 -3.41 -0.57
CA VAL A 51 10.08 -4.00 -1.90
C VAL A 51 10.91 -5.27 -2.03
N GLU A 52 12.08 -5.35 -1.40
CA GLU A 52 12.89 -6.58 -1.36
C GLU A 52 12.18 -7.73 -0.63
N ARG A 53 11.31 -7.44 0.35
CA ARG A 53 10.52 -8.42 1.11
C ARG A 53 9.22 -8.89 0.43
N LEU A 54 8.69 -8.16 -0.57
CA LEU A 54 7.49 -8.54 -1.35
C LEU A 54 7.67 -9.77 -2.23
#